data_AF-A0A9X1L9Q0-F1
#
_entry.id   AF-A0A9X1L9Q0-F1
#
_cell.length_a   1.000
_cell.length_b   1.000
_cell.length_c   1.000
_cell.angle_alpha   90.00
_cell.angle_beta   90.00
_cell.angle_gamma   90.00
#
_symmetry.space_group_name_H-M   'P 1'
#
loop_
_entity.id
_entity.type
_entity.pdbx_description
1 polymer ?
#
loop_
_entity_poly.entity_id
_entity_poly.type
_entity_poly.pdbx_seq_one_letter_code
_entity_poly.pdbx_strand_id
1 'polypeptide(L)'
;MPRRPRHPDPPMPPGLIPADFMRRHDLWRRLYLDPFTCLTPRHAWAPLTDAEWAALVPLLEETGCGLACPGRPGERMADVRGRLDAIFRAVMLKRPAREGGGRAAWSALPPEFGKADTVARTYRRWAHRGLWLRLLAAVATPGAAPALRALAYRACCAVRRGIRIMGLKAIMLARKLRLFSALPAPSPWLPDPELSEIYMPVCLRIAQHAFDHPGWWPPRPLLRLMHSLHAIAGGRTRIRRDWEPA
;
A
#
# COMPACT_ATOMS: atom_id res chain seq x y z
N MET A 1 -22.26 40.87 18.19
CA MET A 1 -21.53 40.14 19.26
C MET A 1 -20.09 40.62 19.30
N PRO A 2 -19.61 41.16 20.44
CA PRO A 2 -18.21 41.58 20.57
C PRO A 2 -17.30 40.35 20.56
N ARG A 3 -16.25 40.36 19.72
CA ARG A 3 -15.22 39.32 19.72
C ARG A 3 -14.48 39.39 21.06
N ARG A 4 -14.55 38.32 21.86
CA ARG A 4 -13.75 38.18 23.08
C ARG A 4 -12.26 38.46 22.75
N PRO A 5 -11.54 39.21 23.60
CA PRO A 5 -10.12 39.44 23.42
C PRO A 5 -9.39 38.10 23.37
N ARG A 6 -8.48 37.94 22.39
CA ARG A 6 -7.64 36.74 22.27
C ARG A 6 -6.65 36.75 23.42
N HIS A 7 -6.85 35.87 24.40
CA HIS A 7 -5.77 35.56 25.33
C HIS A 7 -4.59 34.96 24.56
N PRO A 8 -3.34 35.34 24.87
CA PRO A 8 -2.16 34.70 24.30
C PRO A 8 -2.18 33.20 24.62
N ASP A 9 -1.77 32.38 23.65
CA ASP A 9 -1.70 30.92 23.84
C ASP A 9 -0.73 30.61 25.00
N PRO A 10 -1.08 29.70 25.93
CA PRO A 10 -0.17 29.31 27.00
C PRO A 10 1.11 28.69 26.41
N PRO A 11 2.28 28.87 27.05
CA PRO A 11 3.52 28.29 26.58
C PRO A 11 3.41 26.75 26.55
N MET A 12 4.06 26.13 25.56
CA MET A 12 4.07 24.68 25.43
C MET A 12 4.86 24.07 26.61
N PRO A 13 4.26 23.16 27.40
CA PRO A 13 4.98 22.49 28.46
C PRO A 13 6.19 21.72 27.90
N PRO A 14 7.36 21.80 28.57
CA PRO A 14 8.55 21.09 28.12
C PRO A 14 8.33 19.57 28.19
N GLY A 15 8.87 18.82 27.22
CA GLY A 15 8.86 17.35 27.24
C GLY A 15 7.57 16.67 26.78
N LEU A 16 6.52 17.41 26.41
CA LEU A 16 5.32 16.82 25.79
C LEU A 16 5.65 16.08 24.49
N ILE A 17 6.50 16.69 23.68
CA ILE A 17 7.07 16.09 22.46
C ILE A 17 8.58 15.97 22.69
N PRO A 18 9.16 14.76 22.65
CA PRO A 18 10.61 14.59 22.78
C PRO A 18 11.33 15.37 21.69
N ALA A 19 12.41 16.08 22.03
CA ALA A 19 13.16 16.87 21.06
C ALA A 19 13.74 16.03 19.91
N ASP A 20 14.03 14.76 20.18
CA ASP A 20 14.55 13.79 19.21
C ASP A 20 13.46 12.98 18.49
N PHE A 21 12.17 13.23 18.77
CA PHE A 21 11.05 12.40 18.30
C PHE A 21 11.04 12.19 16.78
N MET A 22 11.24 13.27 16.01
CA MET A 22 11.28 13.21 14.55
C MET A 22 12.44 12.35 14.03
N ARG A 23 13.61 12.43 14.69
CA ARG A 23 14.83 11.70 14.32
C ARG A 23 14.75 10.24 14.73
N ARG A 24 14.30 9.97 15.96
CA ARG A 24 14.16 8.63 16.55
C ARG A 24 13.29 7.71 15.69
N HIS A 25 12.23 8.26 15.10
CA HIS A 25 11.27 7.51 14.28
C HIS A 25 11.47 7.72 12.77
N ASP A 26 12.55 8.40 12.35
CA ASP A 26 12.85 8.74 10.95
C ASP A 26 11.62 9.27 10.17
N LEU A 27 10.81 10.10 10.84
CA LEU A 27 9.49 10.52 10.34
C LEU A 27 9.61 11.34 9.06
N TRP A 28 10.70 12.09 8.90
CA TRP A 28 10.93 12.86 7.69
C TRP A 28 11.03 11.94 6.48
N ARG A 29 11.85 10.90 6.58
CA ARG A 29 12.02 9.94 5.49
C ARG A 29 10.74 9.17 5.24
N ARG A 30 10.12 8.63 6.29
CA ARG A 30 8.89 7.82 6.21
C ARG A 30 7.72 8.58 5.56
N LEU A 31 7.51 9.84 5.94
CA LEU A 31 6.35 10.63 5.51
C LEU A 31 6.58 11.35 4.18
N TYR A 32 7.82 11.80 3.92
CA TYR A 32 8.08 12.75 2.85
C TYR A 32 9.12 12.30 1.82
N LEU A 33 10.05 11.39 2.13
CA LEU A 33 11.09 10.98 1.16
C LEU A 33 10.77 9.64 0.51
N ASP A 34 10.53 8.62 1.32
CA ASP A 34 10.31 7.25 0.88
C ASP A 34 9.13 7.12 -0.10
N PRO A 35 7.98 7.81 0.11
CA PRO A 35 6.86 7.75 -0.84
C PRO A 35 7.19 8.22 -2.26
N PHE A 36 8.25 9.02 -2.44
CA PHE A 36 8.67 9.53 -3.75
C PHE A 36 9.93 8.84 -4.26
N THR A 37 10.85 8.49 -3.38
CA THR A 37 12.16 7.91 -3.76
C THR A 37 12.13 6.40 -3.91
N CYS A 38 11.16 5.72 -3.30
CA CYS A 38 11.04 4.26 -3.32
C CYS A 38 9.89 3.79 -4.24
N LEU A 39 9.75 4.47 -5.39
CA LEU A 39 8.87 4.04 -6.46
C LEU A 39 9.58 2.99 -7.32
N THR A 40 8.90 1.88 -7.56
CA THR A 40 9.39 0.81 -8.43
C THR A 40 9.40 1.30 -9.88
N PRO A 41 10.54 1.19 -10.61
CA PRO A 41 10.62 1.59 -12.01
C PRO A 41 9.55 0.91 -12.86
N ARG A 42 8.93 1.68 -13.76
CA ARG A 42 7.91 1.16 -14.67
C ARG A 42 8.56 0.21 -15.68
N HIS A 43 7.92 -0.93 -15.91
CA HIS A 43 8.35 -1.90 -16.91
C HIS A 43 7.30 -2.01 -18.01
N ALA A 44 7.75 -2.09 -19.27
CA ALA A 44 6.86 -2.37 -20.38
C ALA A 44 6.23 -3.77 -20.22
N TRP A 45 5.04 -3.99 -20.75
CA TRP A 45 4.49 -5.34 -20.69
C TRP A 45 5.28 -6.27 -21.62
N ALA A 46 5.65 -7.44 -21.10
CA ALA A 46 6.20 -8.57 -21.85
C ALA A 46 5.70 -9.88 -21.22
N PRO A 47 5.58 -10.98 -21.96
CA PRO A 47 5.35 -12.30 -21.37
C PRO A 47 6.41 -12.66 -20.33
N LEU A 48 6.09 -13.58 -19.42
CA LEU A 48 7.04 -14.14 -18.47
C LEU A 48 8.14 -14.88 -19.22
N THR A 49 9.38 -14.61 -18.85
CA THR A 49 10.54 -15.41 -19.25
C THR A 49 10.55 -16.75 -18.51
N ASP A 50 11.32 -17.72 -19.01
CA ASP A 50 11.45 -19.03 -18.35
C ASP A 50 12.06 -18.92 -16.95
N ALA A 51 13.01 -17.99 -16.78
CA ALA A 51 13.62 -17.72 -15.47
C ALA A 51 12.63 -17.10 -14.48
N GLU A 52 11.81 -16.13 -14.92
CA GLU A 52 10.75 -15.55 -14.10
C GLU A 52 9.70 -16.60 -13.73
N TRP A 53 9.32 -17.45 -14.69
CA TRP A 53 8.40 -18.56 -14.45
C TRP A 53 8.95 -19.55 -13.42
N ALA A 54 10.19 -20.01 -13.59
CA ALA A 54 10.86 -20.91 -12.65
C ALA A 54 10.94 -20.31 -11.23
N ALA A 55 11.18 -19.01 -11.10
CA ALA A 55 11.20 -18.32 -9.82
C ALA A 55 9.80 -18.20 -9.16
N LEU A 56 8.71 -18.22 -9.95
CA LEU A 56 7.34 -18.11 -9.48
C LEU A 56 6.71 -19.46 -9.07
N VAL A 57 7.16 -20.57 -9.68
CA VAL A 57 6.62 -21.91 -9.43
C VAL A 57 6.55 -22.26 -7.93
N PRO A 58 7.61 -22.08 -7.11
CA PRO A 58 7.55 -22.40 -5.68
C PRO A 58 6.48 -21.60 -4.93
N LEU A 59 6.28 -20.32 -5.27
CA LEU A 59 5.25 -19.47 -4.65
C LEU A 59 3.84 -19.93 -5.05
N LEU A 60 3.64 -20.36 -6.29
CA LEU A 60 2.38 -20.89 -6.78
C LEU A 60 2.04 -22.23 -6.09
N GLU A 61 3.03 -23.08 -5.86
CA GLU A 61 2.87 -24.35 -5.12
C GLU A 61 2.53 -24.10 -3.65
N GLU A 62 3.30 -23.25 -2.95
CA GLU A 62 3.07 -22.91 -1.53
C GLU A 62 1.65 -22.36 -1.29
N THR A 63 1.14 -21.57 -2.25
CA THR A 63 -0.18 -20.95 -2.15
C THR A 63 -1.32 -21.78 -2.72
N GLY A 64 -1.01 -22.93 -3.33
CA GLY A 64 -1.97 -23.76 -4.05
C GLY A 64 -2.66 -23.02 -5.20
N CYS A 65 -1.92 -22.19 -5.93
CA CYS A 65 -2.42 -21.39 -7.05
C CYS A 65 -2.06 -22.05 -8.39
N GLY A 66 -3.01 -22.78 -8.98
CA GLY A 66 -2.93 -23.28 -10.37
C GLY A 66 -2.08 -24.55 -10.58
N LEU A 67 -1.01 -24.75 -9.82
CA LEU A 67 -0.10 -25.90 -9.97
C LEU A 67 -0.44 -27.10 -9.07
N ALA A 68 -1.02 -26.85 -7.90
CA ALA A 68 -1.52 -27.88 -6.99
C ALA A 68 -2.71 -27.32 -6.20
N CYS A 69 -3.69 -28.17 -5.88
CA CYS A 69 -4.67 -27.86 -4.84
C CYS A 69 -4.88 -29.09 -3.96
N PRO A 70 -4.89 -28.96 -2.62
CA PRO A 70 -5.40 -30.00 -1.74
C PRO A 70 -6.91 -30.14 -1.97
N GLY A 71 -7.34 -31.29 -2.50
CA GLY A 71 -8.69 -31.82 -2.24
C GLY A 71 -9.83 -31.52 -3.22
N ARG A 72 -9.61 -30.94 -4.42
CA ARG A 72 -10.69 -30.85 -5.44
C ARG A 72 -10.27 -31.31 -6.84
N PRO A 73 -10.90 -32.36 -7.39
CA PRO A 73 -10.79 -32.72 -8.80
C PRO A 73 -11.22 -31.53 -9.68
N GLY A 74 -10.40 -31.19 -10.70
CA GLY A 74 -10.70 -30.13 -11.67
C GLY A 74 -10.09 -28.74 -11.42
N GLU A 75 -9.30 -28.56 -10.35
CA GLU A 75 -8.64 -27.27 -10.06
C GLU A 75 -7.23 -27.13 -10.69
N ARG A 76 -6.73 -28.18 -11.38
CA ARG A 76 -5.50 -28.10 -12.17
C ARG A 76 -5.77 -27.32 -13.44
N MET A 77 -5.17 -26.14 -13.54
CA MET A 77 -5.31 -25.30 -14.72
C MET A 77 -4.34 -25.77 -15.79
N ALA A 78 -4.85 -25.97 -17.02
CA ALA A 78 -4.06 -26.50 -18.14
C ALA A 78 -2.85 -25.61 -18.49
N ASP A 79 -3.05 -24.28 -18.49
CA ASP A 79 -1.99 -23.31 -18.72
C ASP A 79 -1.98 -22.24 -17.62
N VAL A 80 -1.14 -22.49 -16.61
CA VAL A 80 -0.97 -21.57 -15.48
C VAL A 80 -0.12 -20.36 -15.86
N ARG A 81 0.88 -20.55 -16.72
CA ARG A 81 1.79 -19.48 -17.12
C ARG A 81 1.08 -18.45 -17.98
N GLY A 82 0.36 -18.87 -19.01
CA GLY A 82 -0.42 -17.97 -19.85
C GLY A 82 -1.53 -17.27 -19.06
N ARG A 83 -2.12 -17.93 -18.05
CA ARG A 83 -3.04 -17.25 -17.12
C ARG A 83 -2.36 -16.14 -16.32
N LEU A 84 -1.15 -16.38 -15.84
CA LEU A 84 -0.41 -15.39 -15.06
C LEU A 84 0.04 -14.22 -15.95
N ASP A 85 0.43 -14.49 -17.20
CA ASP A 85 0.70 -13.45 -18.20
C ASP A 85 -0.53 -12.59 -18.50
N ALA A 86 -1.69 -13.22 -18.69
CA ALA A 86 -2.96 -12.52 -18.86
C ALA A 86 -3.30 -11.63 -17.65
N ILE A 87 -3.06 -12.11 -16.43
CA ILE A 87 -3.24 -11.33 -15.21
C ILE A 87 -2.27 -10.15 -15.18
N PHE A 88 -0.99 -10.37 -15.43
CA PHE A 88 0.01 -9.30 -15.43
C PHE A 88 -0.29 -8.25 -16.51
N ARG A 89 -0.73 -8.67 -17.70
CA ARG A 89 -1.24 -7.76 -18.72
C ARG A 89 -2.38 -6.90 -18.16
N ALA A 90 -3.42 -7.54 -17.63
CA ALA A 90 -4.60 -6.84 -17.14
C ALA A 90 -4.32 -5.86 -16.00
N VAL A 91 -3.40 -6.19 -15.08
CA VAL A 91 -3.10 -5.32 -13.93
C VAL A 91 -2.23 -4.13 -14.30
N MET A 92 -1.42 -4.24 -15.36
CA MET A 92 -0.57 -3.17 -15.87
C MET A 92 -1.31 -2.20 -16.79
N LEU A 93 -2.46 -2.59 -17.34
CA LEU A 93 -3.27 -1.72 -18.20
C LEU A 93 -3.79 -0.49 -17.45
N LYS A 94 -3.53 0.68 -18.04
CA LYS A 94 -3.99 1.99 -17.55
C LYS A 94 -5.03 2.55 -18.52
N ARG A 95 -6.00 3.25 -17.96
CA ARG A 95 -6.99 4.00 -18.74
C ARG A 95 -6.34 5.30 -19.26
N PRO A 96 -6.68 5.76 -20.47
CA PRO A 96 -6.21 7.05 -20.98
C PRO A 96 -6.54 8.21 -20.03
N ALA A 97 -5.67 9.21 -19.95
CA ALA A 97 -5.86 10.39 -19.10
C ALA A 97 -7.18 11.13 -19.39
N ARG A 98 -7.53 11.25 -20.68
CA ARG A 98 -8.79 11.86 -21.16
C ARG A 98 -10.07 11.18 -20.62
N GLU A 99 -10.00 9.92 -20.19
CA GLU A 99 -11.13 9.15 -19.65
C GLU A 99 -11.08 9.04 -18.11
N GLY A 100 -10.30 9.91 -17.46
CA GLY A 100 -10.14 10.00 -16.00
C GLY A 100 -8.98 9.19 -15.44
N GLY A 101 -8.11 8.61 -16.28
CA GLY A 101 -6.88 7.93 -15.86
C GLY A 101 -7.08 6.71 -14.93
N GLY A 102 -5.98 6.24 -14.32
CA GLY A 102 -5.96 5.12 -13.37
C GLY A 102 -5.99 3.73 -14.03
N ARG A 103 -6.38 2.70 -13.26
CA ARG A 103 -6.48 1.31 -13.73
C ARG A 103 -7.55 1.13 -14.81
N ALA A 104 -7.21 0.38 -15.86
CA ALA A 104 -8.20 -0.06 -16.83
C ALA A 104 -9.16 -1.13 -16.26
N ALA A 105 -10.37 -1.18 -16.81
CA ALA A 105 -11.33 -2.25 -16.52
C ALA A 105 -10.80 -3.60 -17.00
N TRP A 106 -11.26 -4.71 -16.41
CA TRP A 106 -10.87 -6.05 -16.85
C TRP A 106 -11.26 -6.31 -18.32
N SER A 107 -12.37 -5.73 -18.78
CA SER A 107 -12.84 -5.82 -20.18
C SER A 107 -11.90 -5.17 -21.20
N ALA A 108 -10.94 -4.34 -20.76
CA ALA A 108 -9.92 -3.76 -21.63
C ALA A 108 -8.75 -4.73 -21.89
N LEU A 109 -8.76 -5.94 -21.30
CA LEU A 109 -7.77 -6.96 -21.60
C LEU A 109 -7.89 -7.37 -23.07
N PRO A 110 -6.78 -7.40 -23.83
CA PRO A 110 -6.80 -7.85 -25.21
C PRO A 110 -7.33 -9.29 -25.37
N PRO A 111 -8.11 -9.58 -26.42
CA PRO A 111 -8.81 -10.86 -26.58
C PRO A 111 -7.88 -12.06 -26.70
N GLU A 112 -6.62 -11.89 -27.12
CA GLU A 112 -5.63 -12.95 -27.21
C GLU A 112 -5.27 -13.58 -25.84
N PHE A 113 -5.56 -12.90 -24.73
CA PHE A 113 -5.40 -13.42 -23.37
C PHE A 113 -6.64 -14.18 -22.85
N GLY A 114 -7.62 -14.41 -23.73
CA GLY A 114 -8.86 -15.10 -23.44
C GLY A 114 -9.89 -14.24 -22.70
N LYS A 115 -10.91 -14.89 -22.15
CA LYS A 115 -12.06 -14.20 -21.53
C LYS A 115 -11.63 -13.40 -20.28
N ALA A 116 -11.77 -12.08 -20.35
CA ALA A 116 -11.45 -11.14 -19.28
C ALA A 116 -12.07 -11.50 -17.92
N ASP A 117 -13.33 -11.95 -17.91
CA ASP A 117 -14.02 -12.33 -16.68
C ASP A 117 -13.39 -13.57 -16.02
N THR A 118 -12.94 -14.54 -16.81
CA THR A 118 -12.19 -15.70 -16.29
C THR A 118 -10.88 -15.27 -15.65
N VAL A 119 -10.12 -14.39 -16.32
CA VAL A 119 -8.88 -13.82 -15.78
C VAL A 119 -9.14 -13.08 -14.47
N ALA A 120 -10.18 -12.25 -14.41
CA ALA A 120 -10.57 -11.51 -13.22
C ALA A 120 -10.95 -12.43 -12.06
N ARG A 121 -11.72 -13.50 -12.31
CA ARG A 121 -12.10 -14.49 -11.28
C ARG A 121 -10.89 -15.23 -10.75
N THR A 122 -9.99 -15.69 -11.61
CA THR A 122 -8.74 -16.36 -11.20
C THR A 122 -7.88 -15.42 -10.36
N TYR A 123 -7.70 -14.18 -10.80
CA TYR A 123 -6.98 -13.16 -10.05
C TYR A 123 -7.54 -12.97 -8.63
N ARG A 124 -8.88 -12.84 -8.49
CA ARG A 124 -9.52 -12.67 -7.18
C ARG A 124 -9.30 -13.90 -6.31
N ARG A 125 -9.45 -15.11 -6.86
CA ARG A 125 -9.19 -16.36 -6.14
C ARG A 125 -7.76 -16.40 -5.59
N TRP A 126 -6.77 -16.08 -6.40
CA TRP A 126 -5.37 -16.04 -5.99
C TRP A 126 -5.07 -14.92 -5.00
N ALA A 127 -5.78 -13.79 -5.09
CA ALA A 127 -5.71 -12.73 -4.09
C ALA A 127 -6.21 -13.20 -2.71
N HIS A 128 -7.32 -13.95 -2.67
CA HIS A 128 -7.82 -14.54 -1.42
C HIS A 128 -6.85 -15.59 -0.84
N ARG A 129 -6.15 -16.34 -1.68
CA ARG A 129 -5.08 -17.27 -1.26
C ARG A 129 -3.78 -16.58 -0.86
N GLY A 130 -3.68 -15.25 -1.01
CA GLY A 130 -2.55 -14.45 -0.57
C GLY A 130 -1.34 -14.45 -1.51
N LEU A 131 -1.49 -14.93 -2.75
CA LEU A 131 -0.40 -15.00 -3.74
C LEU A 131 0.29 -13.65 -3.93
N TRP A 132 -0.49 -12.58 -4.13
CA TRP A 132 0.07 -11.27 -4.46
C TRP A 132 0.88 -10.65 -3.32
N LEU A 133 0.49 -10.88 -2.06
CA LEU A 133 1.26 -10.39 -0.91
C LEU A 133 2.55 -11.17 -0.71
N ARG A 134 2.52 -12.49 -0.92
CA ARG A 134 3.72 -13.33 -0.88
C ARG A 134 4.69 -12.97 -2.00
N LEU A 135 4.18 -12.76 -3.22
CA LEU A 135 5.00 -12.28 -4.33
C LEU A 135 5.61 -10.92 -4.00
N LEU A 136 4.85 -9.97 -3.45
CA LEU A 136 5.36 -8.66 -3.05
C LEU A 136 6.47 -8.77 -2.01
N ALA A 137 6.33 -9.65 -1.01
CA ALA A 137 7.39 -9.94 -0.05
C ALA A 137 8.62 -10.54 -0.72
N ALA A 138 8.42 -11.54 -1.58
CA ALA A 138 9.49 -12.28 -2.22
C ALA A 138 10.34 -11.41 -3.17
N VAL A 139 9.73 -10.47 -3.90
CA VAL A 139 10.49 -9.51 -4.74
C VAL A 139 11.25 -8.46 -3.92
N ALA A 140 10.83 -8.21 -2.68
CA ALA A 140 11.46 -7.26 -1.77
C ALA A 140 12.53 -7.89 -0.88
N THR A 141 12.61 -9.21 -0.83
CA THR A 141 13.59 -9.93 0.00
C THR A 141 15.02 -9.55 -0.40
N PRO A 142 15.88 -9.15 0.55
CA PRO A 142 17.30 -8.91 0.29
C PRO A 142 17.93 -10.15 -0.35
N GLY A 143 18.63 -9.97 -1.47
CA GLY A 143 19.23 -11.08 -2.20
C GLY A 143 18.26 -11.91 -3.06
N ALA A 144 16.99 -11.49 -3.22
CA ALA A 144 16.05 -12.15 -4.12
C ALA A 144 16.65 -12.35 -5.52
N ALA A 145 16.40 -13.50 -6.14
CA ALA A 145 16.93 -13.82 -7.47
C ALA A 145 16.61 -12.71 -8.49
N PRO A 146 17.52 -12.38 -9.43
CA PRO A 146 17.31 -11.31 -10.41
C PRO A 146 15.98 -11.43 -11.18
N ALA A 147 15.60 -12.66 -11.55
CA ALA A 147 14.33 -12.95 -12.22
C ALA A 147 13.11 -12.55 -11.36
N LEU A 148 13.16 -12.82 -10.06
CA LEU A 148 12.08 -12.42 -9.15
C LEU A 148 12.03 -10.90 -8.97
N ARG A 149 13.18 -10.24 -8.85
CA ARG A 149 13.24 -8.76 -8.76
C ARG A 149 12.71 -8.08 -10.03
N ALA A 150 12.91 -8.67 -11.21
CA ALA A 150 12.35 -8.15 -12.45
C ALA A 150 10.80 -8.06 -12.43
N LEU A 151 10.15 -8.90 -11.62
CA LEU A 151 8.69 -8.89 -11.43
C LEU A 151 8.20 -7.82 -10.47
N ALA A 152 9.07 -7.03 -9.83
CA ALA A 152 8.68 -6.09 -8.77
C ALA A 152 7.59 -5.11 -9.20
N TYR A 153 7.68 -4.55 -10.41
CA TYR A 153 6.65 -3.63 -10.92
C TYR A 153 5.32 -4.36 -11.15
N ARG A 154 5.35 -5.56 -11.73
CA ARG A 154 4.15 -6.39 -11.97
C ARG A 154 3.48 -6.79 -10.65
N ALA A 155 4.28 -7.16 -9.64
CA ALA A 155 3.83 -7.46 -8.28
C ALA A 155 3.16 -6.25 -7.62
N CYS A 156 3.77 -5.07 -7.74
CA CYS A 156 3.19 -3.81 -7.27
C CYS A 156 1.83 -3.54 -7.94
N CYS A 157 1.73 -3.66 -9.27
CA CYS A 157 0.47 -3.48 -10.00
C CYS A 157 -0.60 -4.49 -9.56
N ALA A 158 -0.23 -5.76 -9.37
CA ALA A 158 -1.13 -6.79 -8.88
C ALA A 158 -1.66 -6.42 -7.48
N VAL A 159 -0.79 -6.14 -6.51
CA VAL A 159 -1.20 -5.76 -5.16
C VAL A 159 -2.11 -4.52 -5.17
N ARG A 160 -1.71 -3.49 -5.92
CA ARG A 160 -2.50 -2.25 -6.09
C ARG A 160 -3.89 -2.55 -6.62
N ARG A 161 -4.02 -3.44 -7.61
CA ARG A 161 -5.30 -3.82 -8.21
C ARG A 161 -6.23 -4.48 -7.20
N GLY A 162 -5.70 -5.33 -6.33
CA GLY A 162 -6.46 -6.14 -5.37
C GLY A 162 -6.50 -5.60 -3.95
N ILE A 163 -6.02 -4.38 -3.71
CA ILE A 163 -5.87 -3.83 -2.35
C ILE A 163 -7.14 -3.93 -1.50
N ARG A 164 -8.33 -3.82 -2.12
CA ARG A 164 -9.63 -3.97 -1.43
C ARG A 164 -9.93 -5.41 -0.99
N ILE A 165 -9.40 -6.39 -1.71
CA ILE A 165 -9.54 -7.82 -1.37
C ILE A 165 -8.59 -8.15 -0.22
N MET A 166 -7.37 -7.61 -0.28
CA MET A 166 -6.33 -7.92 0.69
C MET A 166 -6.40 -7.04 1.95
N GLY A 167 -7.07 -5.87 1.88
CA GLY A 167 -7.32 -4.99 3.02
C GLY A 167 -6.10 -4.22 3.51
N LEU A 168 -6.17 -3.74 4.76
CA LEU A 168 -5.16 -2.89 5.39
C LEU A 168 -3.77 -3.54 5.44
N LYS A 169 -3.69 -4.86 5.62
CA LYS A 169 -2.42 -5.61 5.60
C LYS A 169 -1.62 -5.42 4.31
N ALA A 170 -2.27 -5.20 3.16
CA ALA A 170 -1.58 -4.93 1.91
C ALA A 170 -0.88 -3.57 1.90
N ILE A 171 -1.55 -2.55 2.47
CA ILE A 171 -1.00 -1.20 2.62
C ILE A 171 0.18 -1.24 3.59
N MET A 172 0.02 -1.90 4.73
CA MET A 172 1.07 -2.03 5.74
C MET A 172 2.29 -2.78 5.18
N LEU A 173 2.07 -3.91 4.50
CA LEU A 173 3.15 -4.68 3.89
C LEU A 173 3.92 -3.86 2.84
N ALA A 174 3.21 -3.17 1.94
CA ALA A 174 3.84 -2.33 0.92
C ALA A 174 4.72 -1.23 1.53
N ARG A 175 4.26 -0.58 2.62
CA ARG A 175 5.06 0.42 3.36
C ARG A 175 6.29 -0.21 4.01
N LYS A 176 6.11 -1.33 4.73
CA LYS A 176 7.19 -2.04 5.42
C LYS A 176 8.29 -2.49 4.45
N LEU A 177 7.90 -2.93 3.26
CA LEU A 177 8.82 -3.34 2.19
C LEU A 177 9.37 -2.16 1.37
N ARG A 178 8.94 -0.92 1.66
CA ARG A 178 9.27 0.30 0.90
C ARG A 178 8.95 0.18 -0.60
N LEU A 179 7.88 -0.56 -0.95
CA LEU A 179 7.38 -0.70 -2.31
C LEU A 179 6.15 0.19 -2.52
N PHE A 180 6.38 1.50 -2.59
CA PHE A 180 5.29 2.49 -2.62
C PHE A 180 4.46 2.45 -3.92
N SER A 181 5.01 1.89 -5.00
CA SER A 181 4.25 1.60 -6.21
C SER A 181 3.16 0.54 -5.99
N ALA A 182 3.16 -0.23 -4.91
CA ALA A 182 2.05 -1.16 -4.62
C ALA A 182 0.83 -0.44 -4.00
N LEU A 183 0.98 0.80 -3.55
CA LEU A 183 -0.07 1.57 -2.91
C LEU A 183 -1.09 2.12 -3.92
N PRO A 184 -2.39 2.20 -3.56
CA PRO A 184 -3.43 2.68 -4.46
C PRO A 184 -3.51 4.21 -4.55
N ALA A 185 -2.73 4.92 -3.74
CA ALA A 185 -2.62 6.38 -3.67
C ALA A 185 -1.29 6.76 -2.98
N PRO A 186 -0.91 8.05 -2.98
CA PRO A 186 0.24 8.52 -2.24
C PRO A 186 0.13 8.14 -0.76
N SER A 187 1.25 7.72 -0.19
CA SER A 187 1.35 7.23 1.19
C SER A 187 0.67 8.15 2.23
N PRO A 188 0.83 9.48 2.20
CA PRO A 188 0.22 10.35 3.22
C PRO A 188 -1.32 10.36 3.21
N TRP A 189 -1.97 9.82 2.18
CA TRP A 189 -3.43 9.76 2.08
C TRP A 189 -4.01 8.40 2.46
N LEU A 190 -3.15 7.44 2.80
CA LEU A 190 -3.55 6.09 3.20
C LEU A 190 -3.38 5.95 4.71
N PRO A 191 -4.23 5.13 5.36
CA PRO A 191 -4.06 4.84 6.78
C PRO A 191 -2.67 4.25 7.05
N ASP A 192 -2.11 4.60 8.20
CA ASP A 192 -0.83 4.10 8.69
C ASP A 192 -0.94 3.76 10.19
N PRO A 193 -1.26 2.51 10.53
CA PRO A 193 -1.38 2.08 11.92
C PRO A 193 -0.08 2.25 12.73
N GLU A 194 1.08 2.07 12.11
CA GLU A 194 2.37 2.24 12.80
C GLU A 194 2.61 3.71 13.16
N LEU A 195 2.11 4.68 12.36
CA LEU A 195 2.12 6.08 12.78
C LEU A 195 1.23 6.34 13.98
N SER A 196 0.06 5.70 14.05
CA SER A 196 -0.81 5.79 15.24
C SER A 196 -0.07 5.28 16.48
N GLU A 197 0.65 4.16 16.37
CA GLU A 197 1.47 3.60 17.45
C GLU A 197 2.62 4.56 17.86
N ILE A 198 3.27 5.21 16.88
CA ILE A 198 4.32 6.20 17.14
C ILE A 198 3.79 7.46 17.85
N TYR A 199 2.59 7.93 17.49
CA TYR A 199 2.01 9.15 18.08
C TYR A 199 1.26 8.89 19.39
N MET A 200 0.80 7.66 19.65
CA MET A 200 0.02 7.34 20.85
C MET A 200 0.70 7.79 22.16
N PRO A 201 2.01 7.54 22.40
CA PRO A 201 2.67 8.01 23.61
C PRO A 201 2.75 9.54 23.75
N VAL A 202 2.70 10.28 22.63
CA VAL A 202 2.63 11.75 22.65
C VAL A 202 1.21 12.18 23.04
N CYS A 203 0.18 11.59 22.43
CA CYS A 203 -1.21 11.86 22.75
C CYS A 203 -1.53 11.56 24.23
N LEU A 204 -1.03 10.44 24.76
CA LEU A 204 -1.23 10.05 26.15
C LEU A 204 -0.54 11.02 27.12
N ARG A 205 0.68 11.51 26.81
CA ARG A 205 1.34 12.54 27.63
C ARG A 205 0.59 13.85 27.65
N ILE A 206 0.02 14.27 26.52
CA ILE A 206 -0.80 15.48 26.44
C ILE A 206 -2.09 15.31 27.26
N ALA A 207 -2.75 14.16 27.15
CA ALA A 207 -3.95 13.86 27.92
C ALA A 207 -3.66 13.81 29.42
N GLN A 208 -2.56 13.16 29.83
CA GLN A 208 -2.12 13.10 31.22
C GLN A 208 -1.80 14.50 31.76
N HIS A 209 -1.06 15.33 30.99
CA HIS A 209 -0.75 16.69 31.41
C HIS A 209 -2.01 17.55 31.60
N ALA A 210 -3.01 17.41 30.72
CA ALA A 210 -4.30 18.08 30.86
C ALA A 210 -5.08 17.61 32.09
N PHE A 211 -5.00 16.32 32.41
CA PHE A 211 -5.62 15.75 33.60
C PHE A 211 -4.97 16.28 34.89
N ASP A 212 -3.63 16.33 34.93
CA ASP A 212 -2.86 16.79 36.09
C ASP A 212 -2.98 18.31 36.30
N HIS A 213 -3.37 19.07 35.27
CA HIS A 213 -3.47 20.54 35.31
C HIS A 213 -4.87 21.01 34.84
N PRO A 214 -5.90 20.99 35.71
CA PRO A 214 -7.29 21.27 35.33
C PRO A 214 -7.57 22.67 34.76
N GLY A 215 -6.65 23.62 34.94
CA GLY A 215 -6.71 24.97 34.35
C GLY A 215 -5.93 25.14 33.05
N TRP A 216 -5.21 24.11 32.61
CA TRP A 216 -4.41 24.15 31.40
C TRP A 216 -5.27 23.85 30.17
N TRP A 217 -5.10 24.68 29.15
CA TRP A 217 -5.73 24.49 27.84
C TRP A 217 -4.64 24.30 26.80
N PRO A 218 -4.73 23.28 25.93
CA PRO A 218 -3.73 23.06 24.90
C PRO A 218 -3.69 24.27 23.95
N PRO A 219 -2.49 24.82 23.68
CA PRO A 219 -2.37 25.98 22.80
C PRO A 219 -2.81 25.60 21.38
N ARG A 220 -3.37 26.55 20.62
CA ARG A 220 -3.92 26.28 19.28
C ARG A 220 -2.94 25.60 18.31
N PRO A 221 -1.63 25.92 18.30
CA PRO A 221 -0.66 25.18 17.49
C PRO A 221 -0.61 23.69 17.82
N LEU A 222 -0.71 23.31 19.10
CA LEU A 222 -0.71 21.92 19.54
C LEU A 222 -1.97 21.18 19.05
N LEU A 223 -3.14 21.80 19.21
CA LEU A 223 -4.40 21.23 18.70
C LEU A 223 -4.35 21.03 17.18
N ARG A 224 -3.81 22.00 16.44
CA ARG A 224 -3.62 21.87 14.99
C ARG A 224 -2.66 20.73 14.64
N LEU A 225 -1.55 20.59 15.38
CA LEU A 225 -0.62 19.48 15.20
C LEU A 225 -1.31 18.13 15.46
N MET A 226 -2.04 17.98 16.57
CA MET A 226 -2.77 16.75 16.89
C MET A 226 -3.79 16.39 15.82
N HIS A 227 -4.55 17.37 15.34
CA HIS A 227 -5.48 17.19 14.23
C HIS A 227 -4.76 16.74 12.95
N SER A 228 -3.64 17.38 12.60
CA SER A 228 -2.84 16.98 11.44
C SER A 228 -2.27 15.56 11.58
N LEU A 229 -1.77 15.19 12.75
CA LEU A 229 -1.23 13.85 13.01
C LEU A 229 -2.33 12.78 12.93
N HIS A 230 -3.50 13.06 13.51
CA HIS A 230 -4.66 12.18 13.41
C HIS A 230 -5.13 12.00 11.95
N ALA A 231 -5.20 13.10 11.19
CA ALA A 231 -5.58 13.06 9.78
C ALA A 231 -4.58 12.27 8.92
N ILE A 232 -3.28 12.38 9.19
CA ILE A 232 -2.23 11.61 8.50
C ILE A 232 -2.33 10.13 8.85
N ALA A 233 -2.48 9.80 10.14
CA ALA A 233 -2.54 8.41 10.60
C ALA A 233 -3.82 7.69 10.11
N GLY A 234 -4.96 8.39 10.10
CA GLY A 234 -6.23 7.86 9.61
C GLY A 234 -6.34 7.78 8.08
N GLY A 235 -5.55 8.59 7.36
CA GLY A 235 -5.66 8.71 5.90
C GLY A 235 -6.99 9.32 5.45
N ARG A 236 -7.26 9.27 4.13
CA ARG A 236 -8.49 9.80 3.54
C ARG A 236 -9.55 8.71 3.40
N THR A 237 -10.79 9.03 3.75
CA THR A 237 -11.95 8.13 3.58
C THR A 237 -12.22 7.79 2.11
N ARG A 238 -11.96 8.73 1.20
CA ARG A 238 -12.15 8.54 -0.25
C ARG A 238 -10.86 8.84 -1.00
N ILE A 239 -10.48 7.88 -1.83
CA ILE A 239 -9.31 7.95 -2.70
C ILE A 239 -9.81 7.93 -4.14
N ARG A 240 -9.47 8.96 -4.90
CA ARG A 240 -9.78 8.99 -6.34
C ARG A 240 -8.88 8.00 -7.08
N ARG A 241 -9.39 7.43 -8.18
CA ARG A 241 -8.68 6.39 -8.95
C ARG A 241 -7.49 6.92 -9.74
N ASP A 242 -7.50 8.21 -10.07
CA ASP A 242 -6.43 8.93 -10.78
C ASP A 242 -5.24 9.28 -9.88
N TRP A 243 -5.35 9.07 -8.56
CA TRP A 243 -4.27 9.32 -7.61
C TRP A 243 -3.27 8.19 -7.47
N GLU A 244 -3.40 7.11 -8.25
CA GLU A 244 -2.44 6.02 -8.19
C GLU A 244 -1.02 6.52 -8.51
N PRO A 245 -0.01 6.25 -7.66
CA PRO A 245 1.37 6.59 -7.96
C PRO A 245 1.77 5.92 -9.27
N ALA A 246 2.44 6.65 -10.16
CA ALA A 246 2.71 6.24 -11.55
C ALA A 246 3.29 4.82 -11.66
#